data_AF-T1GZB7-F1
#
_entry.id   AF-T1GZB7-F1
#
_cell.length_a   1.000
_cell.length_b   1.000
_cell.length_c   1.000
_cell.angle_alpha   90.00
_cell.angle_beta   90.00
_cell.angle_gamma   90.00
#
_symmetry.space_group_name_H-M   'P 1'
#
loop_
_entity.id
_entity.type
_entity.pdbx_description
1 polymer ?
#
loop_
_entity_poly.entity_id
_entity_poly.type
_entity_poly.pdbx_seq_one_letter_code
_entity_poly.pdbx_strand_id
1 'polypeptide(L)'
;MVDIFYKVGNSPKEVSAEDKGSFRQAILNSVTASSEEVEPTKIKRTPAEYRELWKQAIRQTILLIRMERENANLLAKQNENEIKKIKLDYDTIIKCDRQLVDRWETIMERHSSKIATKRDPKVLFQAIKNGVPRAKRGEVWTFLAEQHSLHTAPVDTKNFPMYHTPYPVLLKSLTEHQHAIFIDLGRTFPNHVYYK
;
A
#
# COMPACT_ATOMS: atom_id res chain seq x y z
N MET A 1 26.39 22.52 15.56
CA MET A 1 25.01 22.63 16.07
C MET A 1 24.10 21.97 15.05
N VAL A 2 23.46 20.82 15.24
CA VAL A 2 23.58 19.64 16.12
C VAL A 2 22.75 18.55 15.42
N ASP A 3 23.13 17.30 15.64
CA ASP A 3 22.70 16.06 14.96
C ASP A 3 21.18 15.83 14.79
N ILE A 4 20.80 15.40 13.58
CA ILE A 4 19.44 14.98 13.17
C ILE A 4 19.24 13.45 13.35
N PHE A 5 19.77 12.87 14.43
CA PHE A 5 19.46 11.48 14.77
C PHE A 5 18.90 11.40 16.18
N TYR A 6 17.57 11.47 16.24
CA TYR A 6 16.81 11.09 17.43
C TYR A 6 17.08 9.63 17.77
N LYS A 7 17.92 9.43 18.78
CA LYS A 7 17.97 8.21 19.59
C LYS A 7 17.58 8.57 21.01
N VAL A 8 16.28 8.49 21.28
CA VAL A 8 15.69 8.30 22.63
C VAL A 8 14.44 7.47 22.34
N GLY A 9 14.36 6.18 22.60
CA GLY A 9 14.70 5.55 23.87
C GLY A 9 13.48 5.57 24.78
N ASN A 10 12.47 4.76 24.47
CA ASN A 10 11.60 4.15 25.48
C ASN A 10 11.01 2.85 24.91
N SER A 11 11.69 1.75 25.25
CA SER A 11 11.20 0.39 25.11
C SER A 11 10.14 0.16 26.18
N PRO A 12 8.91 -0.26 25.81
CA PRO A 12 8.10 -1.03 26.73
C PRO A 12 8.81 -2.37 26.90
N LYS A 13 9.23 -2.67 28.13
CA LYS A 13 9.56 -4.03 28.55
C LYS A 13 8.31 -4.87 28.39
N GLU A 14 8.16 -5.54 27.25
CA GLU A 14 7.25 -6.68 27.18
C GLU A 14 7.91 -7.87 27.86
N VAL A 15 7.13 -8.41 28.77
CA VAL A 15 7.48 -9.41 29.76
C VAL A 15 7.47 -10.77 29.05
N SER A 16 8.62 -11.44 29.06
CA SER A 16 8.82 -12.88 28.88
C SER A 16 7.80 -13.62 28.00
N ALA A 17 8.03 -13.65 26.68
CA ALA A 17 7.57 -14.75 25.85
C ALA A 17 8.72 -15.76 25.75
N GLU A 18 8.51 -16.92 26.37
CA GLU A 18 9.40 -18.07 26.41
C GLU A 18 9.99 -18.41 25.03
N ASP A 19 11.32 -18.44 25.01
CA ASP A 19 12.29 -19.20 24.20
C ASP A 19 11.77 -20.13 23.09
N LYS A 20 10.97 -19.61 22.16
CA LYS A 20 10.68 -20.26 20.88
C LYS A 20 11.39 -19.48 19.80
N GLY A 21 12.63 -19.89 19.52
CA GLY A 21 13.44 -19.33 18.43
C GLY A 21 12.64 -19.20 17.14
N SER A 22 12.94 -18.15 16.37
CA SER A 22 12.31 -17.88 15.07
C SER A 22 12.24 -19.16 14.23
N PHE A 23 11.16 -19.38 13.47
CA PHE A 23 11.04 -20.56 12.61
C PHE A 23 12.26 -20.74 11.66
N ARG A 24 12.93 -19.63 11.29
CA ARG A 24 14.23 -19.64 10.60
C ARG A 24 15.33 -20.33 11.41
N GLN A 25 15.40 -20.02 12.70
CA GLN A 25 16.31 -20.62 13.67
C GLN A 25 15.97 -22.09 13.91
N ALA A 26 14.67 -22.46 13.91
CA ALA A 26 14.24 -23.85 13.98
C ALA A 26 14.66 -24.68 12.75
N ILE A 27 14.56 -24.11 11.53
CA ILE A 27 15.06 -24.76 10.30
C ILE A 27 16.57 -24.95 10.38
N LEU A 28 17.32 -23.91 10.76
CA LEU A 28 18.78 -24.00 10.91
C LEU A 28 19.18 -25.04 11.95
N ASN A 29 18.53 -25.01 13.12
CA ASN A 29 18.74 -25.98 14.19
C ASN A 29 18.37 -27.40 13.76
N SER A 30 17.36 -27.61 12.91
CA SER A 30 17.05 -28.96 12.41
C SER A 30 18.16 -29.56 11.51
N VAL A 31 18.97 -28.70 10.87
CA VAL A 31 20.12 -29.10 10.05
C VAL A 31 21.39 -29.27 10.90
N THR A 32 21.55 -28.43 11.93
CA THR A 32 22.77 -28.38 12.76
C THR A 32 22.68 -29.21 14.03
N ALA A 33 21.49 -29.50 14.55
CA ALA A 33 21.25 -30.36 15.71
C ALA A 33 21.55 -31.82 15.36
N SER A 34 22.85 -32.11 15.41
CA SER A 34 23.42 -33.44 15.55
C SER A 34 24.39 -33.51 16.73
N SER A 35 24.46 -32.45 17.55
CA SER A 35 25.34 -32.38 18.72
C SER A 35 24.57 -31.85 19.92
N GLU A 36 24.55 -32.67 20.97
CA GLU A 36 24.16 -32.39 22.36
C GLU A 36 22.63 -32.25 22.55
N GLU A 37 21.91 -33.18 23.20
CA GLU A 37 22.22 -34.07 24.33
C GLU A 37 21.63 -35.49 24.09
N VAL A 38 22.11 -36.48 24.85
CA VAL A 38 21.80 -37.94 24.89
C VAL A 38 22.90 -38.87 24.28
N GLU A 39 23.41 -39.74 25.15
CA GLU A 39 24.41 -40.83 25.03
C GLU A 39 24.12 -41.89 23.91
N PRO A 40 25.09 -42.76 23.55
CA PRO A 40 25.56 -42.89 22.18
C PRO A 40 25.09 -44.16 21.45
N THR A 41 24.26 -43.97 20.43
CA THR A 41 24.34 -44.78 19.20
C THR A 41 24.45 -43.82 18.03
N LYS A 42 25.64 -43.27 17.83
CA LYS A 42 25.96 -42.39 16.68
C LYS A 42 25.96 -43.23 15.40
N ILE A 43 24.78 -43.47 14.84
CA ILE A 43 24.67 -43.75 13.40
C ILE A 43 25.16 -42.47 12.72
N LYS A 44 26.41 -42.48 12.28
CA LYS A 44 26.99 -41.36 11.53
C LYS A 44 26.15 -41.24 10.26
N ARG A 45 25.33 -40.19 10.19
CA ARG A 45 24.51 -39.90 9.01
C ARG A 45 25.40 -39.92 7.78
N THR A 46 24.95 -40.62 6.74
CA THR A 46 25.74 -40.71 5.52
C THR A 46 25.82 -39.32 4.85
N PRO A 47 26.86 -39.04 4.05
CA PRO A 47 26.92 -37.80 3.26
C PRO A 47 25.69 -37.57 2.37
N ALA A 48 25.00 -38.64 1.98
CA ALA A 48 23.74 -38.57 1.25
C ALA A 48 22.60 -38.02 2.11
N GLU A 49 22.43 -38.50 3.34
CA GLU A 49 21.43 -38.00 4.29
C GLU A 49 21.62 -36.52 4.62
N TYR A 50 22.87 -36.08 4.83
CA TYR A 50 23.15 -34.65 5.03
C TYR A 50 22.75 -33.82 3.81
N ARG A 51 23.01 -34.31 2.58
CA ARG A 51 22.59 -33.61 1.35
C ARG A 51 21.07 -33.52 1.26
N GLU A 52 20.33 -34.54 1.70
CA GLU A 52 18.86 -34.52 1.73
C GLU A 52 18.33 -33.50 2.74
N LEU A 53 18.89 -33.47 3.96
CA LEU A 53 18.56 -32.47 4.97
C LEU A 53 18.82 -31.05 4.48
N TRP A 54 19.96 -30.81 3.82
CA TRP A 54 20.26 -29.52 3.20
C TRP A 54 19.27 -29.15 2.09
N LYS A 55 18.91 -30.10 1.22
CA LYS A 55 17.87 -29.87 0.20
C LYS A 55 16.53 -29.52 0.83
N GLN A 56 16.16 -30.19 1.92
CA GLN A 56 14.91 -29.93 2.64
C GLN A 56 14.93 -28.56 3.30
N ALA A 57 16.01 -28.19 3.97
CA ALA A 57 16.16 -26.88 4.61
C ALA A 57 16.14 -25.73 3.60
N ILE A 58 16.78 -25.90 2.43
CA ILE A 58 16.71 -24.93 1.32
C ILE A 58 15.25 -24.78 0.85
N ARG A 59 14.53 -25.88 0.61
CA ARG A 59 13.11 -25.83 0.21
C ARG A 59 12.25 -25.13 1.25
N GLN A 60 12.43 -25.45 2.53
CA GLN A 60 11.70 -24.83 3.65
C GLN A 60 12.03 -23.34 3.76
N THR A 61 13.29 -22.95 3.59
CA THR A 61 13.72 -21.53 3.60
C THR A 61 13.09 -20.76 2.44
N ILE A 62 13.06 -21.34 1.24
CA ILE A 62 12.40 -20.74 0.07
C ILE A 62 10.89 -20.58 0.33
N LEU A 63 10.23 -21.61 0.87
CA LEU A 63 8.81 -21.55 1.20
C LEU A 63 8.54 -20.45 2.23
N LEU A 64 9.36 -20.36 3.28
CA LEU A 64 9.26 -19.35 4.31
C LEU A 64 9.43 -17.93 3.74
N ILE A 65 10.41 -17.71 2.87
CA ILE A 65 10.59 -16.40 2.19
C ILE A 65 9.35 -16.03 1.37
N ARG A 66 8.75 -17.01 0.67
CA ARG A 66 7.51 -16.78 -0.10
C ARG A 66 6.34 -16.42 0.82
N MET A 67 6.16 -17.16 1.90
CA MET A 67 5.13 -16.90 2.90
C MET A 67 5.32 -15.53 3.57
N GLU A 68 6.53 -15.19 3.98
CA GLU A 68 6.84 -13.87 4.56
C GLU A 68 6.53 -12.74 3.56
N ARG A 69 6.86 -12.91 2.28
CA ARG A 69 6.53 -11.93 1.23
C ARG A 69 5.03 -11.81 1.03
N GLU A 70 4.31 -12.92 1.01
CA GLU A 70 2.85 -12.92 0.89
C GLU A 70 2.20 -12.26 2.11
N ASN A 71 2.65 -12.59 3.32
CA ASN A 71 2.20 -11.95 4.56
C ASN A 71 2.46 -10.44 4.57
N ALA A 72 3.65 -10.01 4.13
CA ALA A 72 3.96 -8.59 3.99
C ALA A 72 3.02 -7.90 2.98
N ASN A 73 2.72 -8.55 1.86
CA ASN A 73 1.76 -8.03 0.89
C ASN A 73 0.33 -7.96 1.46
N LEU A 74 -0.09 -8.96 2.23
CA LEU A 74 -1.42 -8.98 2.87
C LEU A 74 -1.54 -7.87 3.91
N LEU A 75 -0.54 -7.70 4.76
CA LEU A 75 -0.48 -6.59 5.74
C LEU A 75 -0.50 -5.23 5.04
N ALA A 76 0.26 -5.07 3.96
CA ALA A 76 0.24 -3.83 3.18
C ALA A 76 -1.15 -3.54 2.60
N LYS A 77 -1.84 -4.55 2.05
CA LYS A 77 -3.21 -4.41 1.53
C LYS A 77 -4.23 -4.11 2.64
N GLN A 78 -4.09 -4.73 3.80
CA GLN A 78 -4.95 -4.45 4.96
C GLN A 78 -4.77 -3.01 5.42
N ASN A 79 -3.53 -2.57 5.62
CA ASN A 79 -3.20 -1.20 5.99
C ASN A 79 -3.72 -0.18 4.96
N GLU A 80 -3.55 -0.45 3.66
CA GLU A 80 -4.10 0.41 2.60
C GLU A 80 -5.63 0.55 2.70
N ASN A 81 -6.34 -0.55 2.97
CA ASN A 81 -7.78 -0.53 3.14
C ASN A 81 -8.22 0.20 4.42
N GLU A 82 -7.48 0.07 5.52
CA GLU A 82 -7.72 0.83 6.75
C GLU A 82 -7.51 2.32 6.53
N ILE A 83 -6.42 2.72 5.89
CA ILE A 83 -6.18 4.11 5.51
C ILE A 83 -7.31 4.62 4.61
N LYS A 84 -7.78 3.84 3.63
CA LYS A 84 -8.93 4.23 2.79
C LYS A 84 -10.20 4.43 3.61
N LYS A 85 -10.47 3.58 4.61
CA LYS A 85 -11.61 3.75 5.52
C LYS A 85 -11.50 5.05 6.30
N ILE A 86 -10.33 5.32 6.89
CA ILE A 86 -10.07 6.56 7.66
C ILE A 86 -10.19 7.80 6.77
N LYS A 87 -9.62 7.76 5.55
CA LYS A 87 -9.71 8.86 4.57
C LYS A 87 -11.14 9.21 4.14
N LEU A 88 -12.01 8.20 4.11
CA LEU A 88 -13.41 8.36 3.71
C LEU A 88 -14.35 8.51 4.90
N ASP A 89 -13.82 8.72 6.11
CA ASP A 89 -14.62 8.87 7.33
C ASP A 89 -15.17 10.29 7.46
N TYR A 90 -16.13 10.61 6.60
CA TYR A 90 -16.87 11.86 6.60
C TYR A 90 -18.34 11.63 6.28
N ASP A 91 -19.18 12.56 6.74
CA ASP A 91 -20.62 12.52 6.58
C ASP A 91 -21.05 12.70 5.12
N THR A 92 -22.00 11.88 4.67
CA THR A 92 -22.57 11.98 3.34
C THR A 92 -23.95 12.62 3.39
N ILE A 93 -24.16 13.67 2.61
CA ILE A 93 -25.47 14.34 2.46
C ILE A 93 -26.54 13.39 1.90
N ILE A 94 -26.14 12.48 1.01
CA ILE A 94 -27.03 11.50 0.37
C ILE A 94 -26.56 10.09 0.72
N LYS A 95 -27.46 9.26 1.25
CA LYS A 95 -27.22 7.82 1.41
C LYS A 95 -27.23 7.18 0.02
N CYS A 96 -26.06 6.76 -0.44
CA CYS A 96 -25.94 6.04 -1.70
C CYS A 96 -26.34 4.58 -1.50
N ASP A 97 -27.17 4.05 -2.40
CA ASP A 97 -27.54 2.64 -2.41
C ASP A 97 -26.53 1.81 -3.23
N ARG A 98 -26.66 0.48 -3.13
CA ARG A 98 -25.84 -0.45 -3.91
C ARG A 98 -26.08 -0.31 -5.42
N GLN A 99 -27.32 -0.02 -5.82
CA GLN A 99 -27.68 0.15 -7.23
C GLN A 99 -26.91 1.31 -7.88
N LEU A 100 -26.67 2.40 -7.15
CA LEU A 100 -25.87 3.52 -7.63
C LEU A 100 -24.41 3.14 -7.84
N VAL A 101 -23.85 2.29 -6.97
CA VAL A 101 -22.48 1.74 -7.16
C VAL A 101 -22.42 0.95 -8.47
N ASP A 102 -23.34 0.00 -8.65
CA ASP A 102 -23.38 -0.86 -9.84
C ASP A 102 -23.54 -0.02 -11.13
N ARG A 103 -24.40 1.01 -11.10
CA ARG A 103 -24.56 1.95 -12.23
C ARG A 103 -23.26 2.68 -12.56
N TRP A 104 -22.55 3.18 -11.54
CA TRP A 104 -21.26 3.84 -11.76
C TRP A 104 -20.20 2.87 -12.28
N GLU A 105 -20.21 1.62 -11.84
CA GLU A 105 -19.34 0.59 -12.40
C GLU A 105 -19.62 0.36 -13.89
N THR A 106 -20.90 0.26 -14.31
CA THR A 106 -21.26 0.17 -15.74
C THR A 106 -20.86 1.41 -16.55
N ILE A 107 -20.99 2.61 -15.98
CA ILE A 107 -20.59 3.86 -16.65
C ILE A 107 -19.06 3.92 -16.81
N MET A 108 -18.32 3.50 -15.78
CA MET A 108 -16.86 3.51 -15.78
C MET A 108 -16.26 2.27 -16.46
N GLU A 109 -17.05 1.24 -16.75
CA GLU A 109 -16.59 0.00 -17.37
C GLU A 109 -15.88 0.33 -18.68
N ARG A 110 -14.56 0.05 -18.68
CA ARG A 110 -13.69 0.22 -19.83
C ARG A 110 -13.77 -1.09 -20.63
N HIS A 111 -14.59 -1.14 -21.67
CA HIS A 111 -14.50 -2.25 -22.60
C HIS A 111 -13.06 -2.32 -23.16
N SER A 112 -12.43 -3.48 -23.01
CA SER A 112 -11.02 -3.77 -23.29
C SER A 112 -10.56 -3.48 -24.72
N SER A 113 -11.48 -3.10 -25.61
CA SER A 113 -11.25 -2.89 -27.04
C SER A 113 -11.13 -1.43 -27.47
N LYS A 114 -11.31 -0.43 -26.58
CA LYS A 114 -11.20 0.99 -26.99
C LYS A 114 -10.46 1.85 -25.99
N ILE A 115 -9.30 2.33 -26.44
CA ILE A 115 -8.69 3.61 -26.07
C ILE A 115 -9.82 4.65 -25.93
N ALA A 116 -10.00 5.17 -24.71
CA ALA A 116 -10.89 6.27 -24.36
C ALA A 116 -12.31 6.19 -24.97
N THR A 117 -13.18 5.37 -24.40
CA THR A 117 -14.61 5.43 -24.74
C THR A 117 -15.18 6.76 -24.23
N LYS A 118 -15.21 7.78 -25.10
CA LYS A 118 -15.86 9.06 -24.85
C LYS A 118 -17.31 8.78 -24.46
N ARG A 119 -17.69 9.13 -23.23
CA ARG A 119 -19.07 9.02 -22.77
C ARG A 119 -19.84 10.28 -23.14
N ASP A 120 -21.13 10.13 -23.37
CA ASP A 120 -22.01 11.26 -23.63
C ASP A 120 -22.06 12.18 -22.39
N PRO A 121 -21.69 13.47 -22.53
CA PRO A 121 -21.76 14.44 -21.43
C PRO A 121 -23.15 14.51 -20.77
N LYS A 122 -24.24 14.29 -21.51
CA LYS A 122 -25.60 14.30 -20.95
C LYS A 122 -25.83 13.12 -20.00
N VAL A 123 -25.31 11.95 -20.35
CA VAL A 123 -25.39 10.74 -19.51
C VAL A 123 -24.55 10.94 -18.24
N LEU A 124 -23.34 11.49 -18.37
CA LEU A 124 -22.49 11.81 -17.22
C LEU A 124 -23.13 12.82 -16.28
N PHE A 125 -23.70 13.90 -16.85
CA PHE A 125 -24.41 14.91 -16.07
C PHE A 125 -25.56 14.32 -15.28
N GLN A 126 -26.39 13.48 -15.90
CA GLN A 126 -27.50 12.81 -15.22
C GLN A 126 -27.01 11.84 -14.14
N ALA A 127 -25.92 11.10 -14.39
CA ALA A 127 -25.33 10.21 -13.41
C ALA A 127 -24.81 10.95 -12.17
N ILE A 128 -24.12 12.09 -12.36
CA ILE A 128 -23.65 12.96 -11.26
C ILE A 128 -24.84 13.51 -10.47
N LYS A 129 -25.89 13.97 -11.16
CA LYS A 129 -27.12 14.48 -10.55
C LYS A 129 -27.81 13.42 -9.67
N ASN A 130 -27.76 12.16 -10.07
CA ASN A 130 -28.30 11.05 -9.30
C ASN A 130 -27.43 10.65 -8.09
N GLY A 131 -26.22 11.21 -7.97
CA GLY A 131 -25.32 11.03 -6.83
C GLY A 131 -24.06 10.22 -7.18
N VAL A 132 -23.00 10.40 -6.38
CA VAL A 132 -21.73 9.67 -6.51
C VAL A 132 -21.40 8.95 -5.19
N PRO A 133 -21.29 7.61 -5.20
CA PRO A 133 -20.97 6.83 -4.02
C PRO A 133 -19.63 7.23 -3.40
N ARG A 134 -19.60 7.44 -2.08
CA ARG A 134 -18.41 7.87 -1.33
C ARG A 134 -17.17 7.04 -1.67
N ALA A 135 -17.32 5.72 -1.71
CA ALA A 135 -16.25 4.77 -2.00
C ALA A 135 -15.68 4.88 -3.42
N LYS A 136 -16.47 5.37 -4.38
CA LYS A 136 -16.08 5.46 -5.81
C LYS A 136 -15.70 6.87 -6.25
N ARG A 137 -15.87 7.89 -5.40
CA ARG A 137 -15.63 9.31 -5.77
C ARG A 137 -14.24 9.55 -6.39
N GLY A 138 -13.18 8.94 -5.84
CA GLY A 138 -11.83 9.08 -6.38
C GLY A 138 -11.69 8.54 -7.80
N GLU A 139 -12.24 7.34 -8.05
CA GLU A 139 -12.28 6.74 -9.40
C GLU A 139 -13.11 7.60 -10.36
N VAL A 140 -14.29 8.06 -9.92
CA VAL A 140 -15.18 8.91 -10.71
C VAL A 140 -14.53 10.24 -11.06
N TRP A 141 -13.85 10.91 -10.12
CA TRP A 141 -13.14 12.17 -10.40
C TRP A 141 -12.01 11.99 -11.39
N THR A 142 -11.22 10.91 -11.25
CA THR A 142 -10.16 10.57 -12.21
C THR A 142 -10.74 10.32 -13.60
N PHE A 143 -11.82 9.54 -13.66
CA PHE A 143 -12.54 9.26 -14.91
C PHE A 143 -13.07 10.54 -15.56
N LEU A 144 -13.70 11.45 -14.80
CA LEU A 144 -14.19 12.72 -15.32
C LEU A 144 -13.05 13.63 -15.80
N ALA A 145 -11.92 13.65 -15.10
CA ALA A 145 -10.73 14.39 -15.52
C ALA A 145 -10.17 13.84 -16.85
N GLU A 146 -10.13 12.52 -17.02
CA GLU A 146 -9.76 11.88 -18.29
C GLU A 146 -10.74 12.26 -19.41
N GLN A 147 -12.05 12.17 -19.17
CA GLN A 147 -13.07 12.57 -20.16
C GLN A 147 -12.93 14.05 -20.56
N HIS A 148 -12.64 14.93 -19.60
CA HIS A 148 -12.39 16.34 -19.86
C HIS A 148 -11.10 16.56 -20.67
N SER A 149 -10.05 15.81 -20.36
CA SER A 149 -8.76 15.89 -21.06
C SER A 149 -8.86 15.50 -22.53
N LEU A 150 -9.79 14.61 -22.91
CA LEU A 150 -10.09 14.29 -24.32
C LEU A 150 -10.65 15.48 -25.10
N HIS A 151 -11.19 16.48 -24.41
CA HIS A 151 -11.79 17.68 -25.01
C HIS A 151 -10.94 18.94 -24.85
N THR A 152 -9.84 18.85 -24.10
CA THR A 152 -8.99 19.99 -23.76
C THR A 152 -7.74 19.96 -24.62
N ALA A 153 -7.31 21.14 -25.08
CA ALA A 153 -6.02 21.26 -25.75
C ALA A 153 -4.88 20.82 -24.80
N PRO A 154 -3.75 20.32 -25.34
CA PRO A 154 -2.58 20.02 -24.54
C PRO A 154 -2.14 21.22 -23.71
N VAL A 155 -1.58 20.95 -22.51
CA VAL A 155 -1.09 22.01 -21.62
C VAL A 155 0.05 22.78 -22.29
N ASP A 156 0.01 24.11 -22.14
CA ASP A 156 1.04 24.99 -22.67
C ASP A 156 2.34 24.85 -21.87
N THR A 157 3.28 24.09 -22.41
CA THR A 157 4.59 23.83 -21.79
C THR A 157 5.51 25.05 -21.77
N LYS A 158 5.17 26.15 -22.46
CA LYS A 158 5.91 27.42 -22.33
C LYS A 158 5.60 28.10 -21.00
N ASN A 159 4.32 28.14 -20.63
CA ASN A 159 3.88 28.71 -19.35
C ASN A 159 4.11 27.73 -18.18
N PHE A 160 4.14 26.42 -18.47
CA PHE A 160 4.32 25.37 -17.47
C PHE A 160 5.48 24.43 -17.84
N PRO A 161 6.74 24.89 -17.71
CA PRO A 161 7.91 24.11 -18.17
C PRO A 161 8.11 22.80 -17.41
N MET A 162 7.63 22.72 -16.16
CA MET A 162 7.74 21.53 -15.30
C MET A 162 6.57 20.54 -15.48
N TYR A 163 5.67 20.76 -16.44
CA TYR A 163 4.45 19.95 -16.59
C TYR A 163 4.74 18.45 -16.78
N HIS A 164 5.79 18.11 -17.52
CA HIS A 164 6.17 16.72 -17.77
C HIS A 164 7.12 16.12 -16.71
N THR A 165 7.50 16.90 -15.70
CA THR A 165 8.42 16.43 -14.66
C THR A 165 7.71 15.44 -13.74
N PRO A 166 8.22 14.20 -13.56
CA PRO A 166 7.59 13.22 -12.70
C PRO A 166 7.52 13.68 -11.24
N TYR A 167 6.43 13.33 -10.55
CA TYR A 167 6.22 13.71 -9.14
C TYR A 167 7.40 13.37 -8.20
N PRO A 168 8.05 12.18 -8.28
CA PRO A 168 9.20 11.89 -7.43
C PRO A 168 10.43 12.78 -7.68
N VAL A 169 10.52 13.39 -8.86
CA VAL A 169 11.59 14.34 -9.19
C VAL A 169 11.25 15.72 -8.61
N LEU A 170 9.98 16.14 -8.72
CA LEU A 170 9.50 17.40 -8.13
C LEU A 170 9.72 17.47 -6.61
N LEU A 171 9.54 16.35 -5.89
CA LEU A 171 9.76 16.27 -4.44
C LEU A 171 11.21 16.50 -4.00
N LYS A 172 12.19 16.42 -4.92
CA LYS A 172 13.60 16.68 -4.60
C LYS A 172 13.95 18.16 -4.65
N SER A 173 13.09 18.99 -5.21
CA SER A 173 13.28 20.43 -5.32
C SER A 173 12.81 21.14 -4.04
N LEU A 174 13.49 22.23 -3.67
CA LEU A 174 13.02 23.12 -2.60
C LEU A 174 11.88 24.00 -3.10
N THR A 175 10.92 24.32 -2.21
CA THR A 175 9.83 25.25 -2.50
C THR A 175 9.97 26.50 -1.64
N GLU A 176 9.83 27.67 -2.26
CA GLU A 176 9.79 28.95 -1.54
C GLU A 176 8.55 29.10 -0.64
N HIS A 177 7.50 28.32 -0.91
CA HIS A 177 6.23 28.36 -0.17
C HIS A 177 6.22 27.46 1.06
N GLN A 178 7.35 26.90 1.48
CA GLN A 178 7.42 25.95 2.60
C GLN A 178 6.77 26.51 3.88
N HIS A 179 7.06 27.76 4.23
CA HIS A 179 6.48 28.41 5.41
C HIS A 179 4.96 28.55 5.32
N ALA A 180 4.43 28.94 4.15
CA ALA A 180 2.98 29.06 3.93
C ALA A 180 2.29 27.68 4.02
N ILE A 181 2.87 26.67 3.38
CA ILE A 181 2.38 25.28 3.42
C ILE A 181 2.30 24.78 4.87
N PHE A 182 3.35 24.98 5.67
CA PHE A 182 3.36 24.50 7.06
C PHE A 182 2.31 25.18 7.94
N ILE A 183 2.06 26.48 7.75
CA ILE A 183 1.02 27.20 8.51
C ILE A 183 -0.37 26.60 8.21
N ASP A 184 -0.66 26.35 6.94
CA ASP A 184 -1.98 25.88 6.51
C ASP A 184 -2.20 24.39 6.77
N LEU A 185 -1.14 23.57 6.78
CA LEU A 185 -1.24 22.14 7.10
C LEU A 185 -1.86 21.91 8.49
N GLY A 186 -1.48 22.71 9.50
CA GLY A 186 -2.04 22.61 10.85
C GLY A 186 -3.52 23.02 10.95
N ARG A 187 -4.05 23.70 9.93
CA ARG A 187 -5.44 24.20 9.88
C ARG A 187 -6.31 23.43 8.88
N THR A 188 -5.73 22.51 8.11
CA THR A 188 -6.43 21.75 7.07
C THR A 188 -7.06 20.50 7.66
N PHE A 189 -8.39 20.47 7.72
CA PHE A 189 -9.17 19.38 8.31
C PHE A 189 -8.72 18.94 9.73
N PRO A 190 -8.59 19.87 10.69
CA PRO A 190 -7.96 19.61 12.00
C PRO A 190 -8.69 18.56 12.85
N ASN A 191 -9.97 18.33 12.56
CA ASN A 191 -10.79 17.36 13.28
C ASN A 191 -10.84 15.97 12.63
N HIS A 192 -10.35 15.83 11.39
CA HIS A 192 -10.44 14.58 10.65
C HIS A 192 -9.25 13.65 10.99
N VAL A 193 -9.55 12.39 11.33
CA VAL A 193 -8.56 11.43 11.86
C VAL A 193 -7.36 11.24 10.94
N TYR A 194 -7.57 11.24 9.61
CA TYR A 194 -6.46 11.10 8.65
C TYR A 194 -5.43 12.24 8.67
N TYR A 195 -5.84 13.45 9.06
CA TYR A 195 -4.98 14.65 9.04
C TYR A 195 -4.43 15.00 10.43
N LYS A 196 -4.72 14.17 11.44
CA LYS A 196 -4.14 14.22 12.78
C LYS A 196 -2.91 13.34 12.85
#